data_AF-B7K2L4-F1
#
_entry.id   AF-B7K2L4-F1
#
_cell.length_a   1.000
_cell.length_b   1.000
_cell.length_c   1.000
_cell.angle_alpha   90.00
_cell.angle_beta   90.00
_cell.angle_gamma   90.00
#
_symmetry.space_group_name_H-M   'P 1'
#
loop_
_entity.id
_entity.type
_entity.pdbx_description
1 polymer ?
#
loop_
_entity_poly.entity_id
_entity_poly.type
_entity_poly.pdbx_seq_one_letter_code
_entity_poly.pdbx_strand_id
1 'polypeptide(L)'
;MEQPVSALERIESLKAGSLGAIAFTLTYLITMVINSSLWGQDPLEIVSFGLKIAIALVSGFLFAVTYRYVIRRDRNSHLKDGAVLAFGLVRGLVPVELSANFIENLAQLSLLGFESIVCFSIARFSLDWAFHRLWIKPFS
;
A
#
# COMPACT_ATOMS: atom_id res chain seq x y z
N MET A 1 -13.65 6.85 -29.11
CA MET A 1 -12.51 7.77 -29.26
C MET A 1 -11.97 8.02 -27.87
N GLU A 2 -10.90 7.35 -27.48
CA GLU A 2 -10.25 7.57 -26.19
C GLU A 2 -9.57 8.94 -26.24
N GLN A 3 -10.06 9.90 -25.45
CA GLN A 3 -9.38 11.19 -25.35
C GLN A 3 -8.01 10.96 -24.72
N PRO A 4 -6.92 11.50 -25.30
CA PRO A 4 -5.59 11.34 -24.73
C PRO A 4 -5.59 11.92 -23.32
N VAL A 5 -5.11 11.12 -22.34
CA VAL A 5 -4.98 11.57 -20.95
C VAL A 5 -4.14 12.85 -20.94
N SER A 6 -4.78 13.97 -20.59
CA SER A 6 -4.15 15.29 -20.54
C SER A 6 -2.92 15.26 -19.63
N ALA A 7 -1.90 16.05 -19.96
CA ALA A 7 -0.67 16.13 -19.16
C ALA A 7 -0.96 16.46 -17.67
N LEU A 8 -2.03 17.23 -17.42
CA LEU A 8 -2.53 17.54 -16.07
C LEU A 8 -2.96 16.27 -15.29
N GLU A 9 -3.69 15.36 -15.93
CA GLU A 9 -4.13 14.12 -15.29
C GLU A 9 -2.95 13.20 -14.91
N ARG A 10 -1.87 13.24 -15.70
CA ARG A 10 -0.64 12.49 -15.41
C ARG A 10 0.07 13.04 -14.17
N ILE A 11 0.13 14.37 -14.03
CA ILE A 11 0.76 15.03 -12.87
C ILE A 11 -0.04 14.75 -11.59
N GLU A 12 -1.37 14.81 -11.65
CA GLU A 12 -2.24 14.50 -10.51
C GLU A 12 -2.10 13.03 -10.07
N SER A 13 -2.01 12.09 -11.01
CA SER A 13 -1.70 10.68 -10.70
C SER A 13 -0.31 10.51 -10.08
N LEU A 14 0.70 11.24 -10.56
CA LEU A 14 2.05 11.19 -10.00
C LEU A 14 2.06 11.71 -8.55
N LYS A 15 1.30 12.77 -8.26
CA LYS A 15 1.14 13.34 -6.92
C LYS A 15 0.41 12.38 -5.97
N ALA A 16 -0.64 11.72 -6.44
CA ALA A 16 -1.31 10.67 -5.68
C ALA A 16 -0.36 9.50 -5.39
N GLY A 17 0.35 9.04 -6.42
CA GLY A 17 1.35 7.99 -6.33
C GLY A 17 2.43 8.30 -5.29
N SER A 18 3.02 9.49 -5.33
CA SER A 18 4.08 9.87 -4.38
C SER A 18 3.58 9.94 -2.94
N LEU A 19 2.38 10.49 -2.71
CA LEU A 19 1.77 10.56 -1.38
C LEU A 19 1.49 9.15 -0.82
N GLY A 20 0.96 8.25 -1.66
CA GLY A 20 0.75 6.86 -1.29
C GLY A 20 2.02 6.09 -1.02
N ALA A 21 3.06 6.30 -1.84
CA ALA A 21 4.38 5.69 -1.64
C ALA A 21 4.98 6.10 -0.28
N ILE A 22 4.95 7.39 0.06
CA ILE A 22 5.44 7.90 1.34
C ILE A 22 4.62 7.34 2.50
N ALA A 23 3.28 7.42 2.44
CA ALA A 23 2.42 6.95 3.51
C ALA A 23 2.57 5.44 3.77
N PHE A 24 2.62 4.65 2.70
CA PHE A 24 2.81 3.20 2.78
C PHE A 24 4.19 2.87 3.37
N THR A 25 5.25 3.51 2.87
CA THR A 25 6.63 3.24 3.30
C THR A 25 6.84 3.62 4.76
N LEU A 26 6.31 4.77 5.19
CA LEU A 26 6.39 5.20 6.58
C LEU A 26 5.70 4.21 7.52
N THR A 27 4.50 3.74 7.14
CA THR A 27 3.77 2.74 7.91
C THR A 27 4.53 1.41 7.95
N TYR A 28 5.07 0.98 6.81
CA TYR A 28 5.85 -0.26 6.73
C TYR A 28 7.12 -0.20 7.58
N LEU A 29 7.82 0.94 7.62
CA LEU A 29 8.97 1.14 8.51
C LEU A 29 8.59 0.99 9.98
N ILE A 30 7.46 1.56 10.39
CA ILE A 30 6.95 1.43 11.76
C ILE A 30 6.68 -0.05 12.07
N THR A 31 5.97 -0.75 11.17
CA THR A 31 5.67 -2.17 11.40
C THR A 31 6.92 -3.04 11.39
N MET A 32 7.92 -2.71 10.58
CA MET A 32 9.21 -3.40 10.56
C MET A 32 9.95 -3.27 11.90
N VAL A 33 9.93 -2.09 12.53
CA VAL A 33 10.50 -1.88 13.87
C VAL A 33 9.74 -2.68 14.92
N ILE A 34 8.40 -2.70 14.86
CA ILE A 34 7.55 -3.48 15.78
C ILE A 34 7.85 -4.97 15.64
N ASN A 35 7.92 -5.47 14.41
CA ASN A 35 8.17 -6.88 14.11
C ASN A 35 9.57 -7.32 14.59
N SER A 36 10.59 -6.49 14.35
CA SER A 36 11.95 -6.75 14.87
C SER A 36 11.97 -6.80 16.40
N SER A 37 11.24 -5.91 17.09
CA SER A 37 11.15 -5.92 18.55
C SER A 37 10.43 -7.15 19.12
N LEU A 38 9.48 -7.73 18.38
CA LEU A 38 8.66 -8.86 18.85
C LEU A 38 9.30 -10.21 18.55
N TRP A 39 9.96 -10.38 17.40
CA TRP A 39 10.56 -11.65 16.97
C TRP A 39 12.10 -11.69 17.06
N GLY A 40 12.75 -10.60 17.47
CA GLY A 40 14.21 -10.55 17.63
C GLY A 40 14.98 -10.77 16.33
N GLN A 41 14.35 -10.57 15.16
CA GLN A 41 15.01 -10.69 13.87
C GLN A 41 15.78 -9.41 13.54
N ASP A 42 17.04 -9.55 13.14
CA ASP A 42 17.89 -8.44 12.72
C ASP A 42 17.34 -7.82 11.41
N PRO A 43 16.87 -6.57 11.45
CA PRO A 43 16.24 -5.93 10.30
C PRO A 43 17.25 -5.39 9.28
N LEU A 44 18.56 -5.50 9.55
CA LEU A 44 19.61 -4.62 9.00
C LEU A 44 20.60 -5.29 8.03
N GLU A 45 20.17 -6.31 7.29
CA GLU A 45 20.94 -6.67 6.09
C GLU A 45 20.68 -5.60 5.02
N ILE A 46 21.68 -4.77 4.72
CA ILE A 46 21.54 -3.51 3.95
C ILE A 46 20.90 -3.74 2.57
N VAL A 47 21.27 -4.83 1.88
CA VAL A 47 20.72 -5.19 0.57
C VAL A 47 19.24 -5.57 0.70
N SER A 48 18.91 -6.38 1.70
CA SER A 48 17.53 -6.81 2.00
C SER A 48 16.66 -5.64 2.46
N PHE A 49 17.22 -4.69 3.21
CA PHE A 49 16.52 -3.49 3.67
C PHE A 49 16.18 -2.53 2.52
N GLY A 50 17.16 -2.24 1.66
CA GLY A 50 16.96 -1.39 0.48
C GLY A 50 15.90 -1.97 -0.46
N LEU A 51 15.92 -3.29 -0.68
CA LEU A 51 14.93 -3.98 -1.50
C LEU A 51 13.53 -3.92 -0.87
N LYS A 52 13.40 -4.17 0.44
CA LYS A 52 12.12 -4.08 1.16
C LYS A 52 11.50 -2.69 1.06
N ILE A 53 12.29 -1.63 1.21
CA ILE A 53 11.83 -0.25 1.03
C ILE A 53 11.42 0.01 -0.42
N ALA A 54 12.22 -0.43 -1.40
CA ALA A 54 11.87 -0.25 -2.81
C ALA A 54 10.53 -0.92 -3.15
N ILE A 55 10.31 -2.15 -2.67
CA ILE A 55 9.03 -2.86 -2.83
C ILE A 55 7.90 -2.10 -2.13
N ALA A 56 8.11 -1.57 -0.93
CA ALA A 56 7.12 -0.78 -0.20
C ALA A 56 6.75 0.51 -0.94
N LEU A 57 7.74 1.25 -1.45
CA LEU A 57 7.54 2.46 -2.26
C LEU A 57 6.74 2.16 -3.52
N VAL A 58 7.15 1.14 -4.29
CA VAL A 58 6.47 0.74 -5.53
C VAL A 58 5.05 0.25 -5.24
N SER A 59 4.85 -0.54 -4.18
CA SER A 59 3.53 -1.02 -3.77
C SER A 59 2.59 0.13 -3.40
N GLY A 60 3.06 1.07 -2.57
CA GLY A 60 2.27 2.24 -2.18
C GLY A 60 1.98 3.17 -3.35
N PHE A 61 2.95 3.35 -4.26
CA PHE A 61 2.79 4.14 -5.48
C PHE A 61 1.73 3.54 -6.40
N LEU A 62 1.84 2.26 -6.74
CA LEU A 62 0.89 1.56 -7.62
C LEU A 62 -0.51 1.56 -7.02
N PHE A 63 -0.62 1.30 -5.71
CA PHE A 63 -1.89 1.34 -5.01
C PHE A 63 -2.54 2.73 -5.14
N ALA A 64 -1.80 3.80 -4.86
CA ALA A 64 -2.37 5.14 -4.84
C ALA A 64 -2.78 5.67 -6.22
N VAL A 65 -1.98 5.37 -7.24
CA VAL A 65 -2.34 5.64 -8.63
C VAL A 65 -3.63 4.89 -8.97
N THR A 66 -3.69 3.59 -8.70
CA THR A 66 -4.88 2.75 -8.97
C THR A 66 -6.10 3.24 -8.18
N TYR A 67 -5.92 3.58 -6.91
CA TYR A 67 -6.96 4.07 -6.01
C TYR A 67 -7.61 5.35 -6.55
N ARG A 68 -6.81 6.28 -7.10
CA ARG A 68 -7.32 7.50 -7.77
C ARG A 68 -8.25 7.18 -8.95
N TYR A 69 -7.95 6.14 -9.73
CA TYR A 69 -8.81 5.71 -10.84
C TYR A 69 -10.09 5.00 -10.37
N VAL A 70 -10.04 4.28 -9.24
CA VAL A 70 -11.19 3.56 -8.69
C VAL A 70 -12.26 4.52 -8.14
N ILE A 71 -11.87 5.64 -7.52
CA ILE A 71 -12.81 6.52 -6.78
C ILE A 71 -13.33 7.65 -7.68
N ARG A 72 -13.29 7.45 -8.99
CA ARG A 72 -13.42 8.54 -9.97
C ARG A 72 -14.71 9.35 -9.82
N ARG A 73 -15.82 8.70 -9.46
CA ARG A 73 -17.11 9.35 -9.13
C ARG A 73 -17.99 8.57 -8.14
N ASP A 74 -17.55 7.42 -7.67
CA ASP A 74 -18.40 6.52 -6.91
C ASP A 74 -18.26 6.77 -5.39
N ARG A 75 -19.40 6.98 -4.73
CA ARG A 75 -19.47 7.24 -3.28
C ARG A 75 -19.59 5.93 -2.48
N ASN A 76 -19.55 4.79 -3.18
CA ASN A 76 -19.65 3.47 -2.58
C ASN A 76 -18.40 3.15 -1.72
N SER A 77 -18.58 3.09 -0.40
CA SER A 77 -17.50 2.76 0.54
C SER A 77 -16.94 1.35 0.33
N HIS A 78 -17.76 0.41 -0.18
CA HIS A 78 -17.34 -0.98 -0.39
C HIS A 78 -16.25 -1.09 -1.47
N LEU A 79 -16.27 -0.23 -2.50
CA LEU A 79 -15.22 -0.22 -3.52
C LEU A 79 -13.87 0.19 -2.93
N LYS A 80 -13.89 1.14 -1.99
CA LYS A 80 -12.68 1.60 -1.32
C LYS A 80 -12.10 0.51 -0.41
N ASP A 81 -12.96 -0.15 0.37
CA ASP A 81 -12.57 -1.22 1.29
C ASP A 81 -12.07 -2.44 0.51
N GLY A 82 -12.76 -2.80 -0.58
CA GLY A 82 -12.37 -3.86 -1.49
C GLY A 82 -11.01 -3.62 -2.14
N ALA A 83 -10.68 -2.37 -2.54
CA ALA A 83 -9.37 -2.04 -3.09
C ALA A 83 -8.25 -2.24 -2.07
N VAL A 84 -8.45 -1.82 -0.82
CA VAL A 84 -7.48 -2.04 0.26
C VAL A 84 -7.29 -3.52 0.54
N LEU A 85 -8.40 -4.28 0.64
CA LEU A 85 -8.34 -5.72 0.88
C LEU A 85 -7.67 -6.48 -0.27
N ALA A 86 -7.95 -6.14 -1.53
CA ALA A 86 -7.33 -6.80 -2.67
C ALA A 86 -5.80 -6.64 -2.66
N PHE A 87 -5.30 -5.41 -2.51
CA PHE A 87 -3.85 -5.16 -2.45
C PHE A 87 -3.21 -5.73 -1.19
N GLY A 88 -3.88 -5.62 -0.04
CA GLY A 88 -3.41 -6.16 1.24
C GLY A 88 -3.32 -7.68 1.24
N LEU A 89 -4.32 -8.38 0.71
CA LEU A 89 -4.33 -9.84 0.61
C LEU A 89 -3.31 -10.32 -0.41
N VAL A 90 -3.24 -9.73 -1.61
CA VAL A 90 -2.25 -10.13 -2.63
C VAL A 90 -0.84 -10.02 -2.09
N ARG A 91 -0.51 -8.95 -1.35
CA ARG A 91 0.80 -8.80 -0.69
C ARG A 91 0.97 -9.77 0.50
N GLY A 92 -0.06 -9.90 1.32
CA GLY A 92 -0.04 -10.66 2.57
C GLY A 92 -0.03 -12.18 2.39
N LEU A 93 -0.46 -12.70 1.24
CA LEU A 93 -0.46 -14.13 0.94
C LEU A 93 0.85 -14.63 0.32
N VAL A 94 1.72 -13.74 -0.19
CA VAL A 94 3.03 -14.15 -0.75
C VAL A 94 3.88 -14.97 0.24
N PRO A 95 4.00 -14.57 1.53
CA PRO A 95 4.73 -15.37 2.51
C PRO A 95 4.08 -16.74 2.78
N VAL A 96 2.76 -16.85 2.62
CA VAL A 96 2.01 -18.10 2.79
C VAL A 96 2.37 -19.08 1.67
N GLU A 97 2.44 -18.59 0.43
CA GLU A 97 2.82 -19.39 -0.74
C GLU A 97 4.26 -19.92 -0.64
N LEU A 98 5.17 -19.13 -0.07
CA LEU A 98 6.59 -19.47 0.07
C LEU A 98 6.91 -20.30 1.32
N SER A 99 5.97 -20.47 2.25
CA SER A 99 6.24 -21.16 3.52
C SER A 99 6.05 -22.67 3.39
N ALA A 100 7.09 -23.44 3.69
CA ALA A 100 7.01 -24.91 3.72
C ALA A 100 6.23 -25.43 4.95
N ASN A 101 6.24 -24.70 6.06
CA ASN A 101 5.60 -25.10 7.34
C ASN A 101 4.51 -24.12 7.74
N PHE A 102 3.35 -24.20 7.08
CA PHE A 102 2.23 -23.28 7.30
C PHE A 102 1.73 -23.26 8.76
N ILE A 103 1.63 -24.42 9.41
CA ILE A 103 1.06 -24.56 10.76
C ILE A 103 1.97 -23.91 11.82
N GLU A 104 3.29 -24.07 11.70
CA GLU A 104 4.25 -23.52 12.65
C GLU A 104 4.39 -21.99 12.52
N ASN A 105 4.26 -21.48 11.29
CA ASN A 105 4.41 -20.05 11.00
C ASN A 105 3.07 -19.29 10.95
N LEU A 106 1.94 -19.94 11.27
CA LEU A 106 0.61 -19.36 11.09
C LEU A 106 0.45 -17.99 11.78
N ALA A 107 0.98 -17.85 12.99
CA ALA A 107 0.94 -16.60 13.74
C ALA A 107 1.71 -15.47 13.04
N GLN A 108 2.92 -15.76 12.55
CA GLN A 108 3.76 -14.79 11.86
C GLN A 108 3.20 -14.43 10.47
N LEU A 109 2.68 -15.42 9.74
CA LEU A 109 2.03 -15.24 8.44
C LEU A 109 0.76 -14.39 8.57
N SER A 110 -0.07 -14.67 9.57
CA SER A 110 -1.28 -13.89 9.83
C SER A 110 -0.95 -12.44 10.19
N LEU A 111 0.09 -12.21 11.01
CA LEU A 111 0.54 -10.87 11.34
C LEU A 111 1.05 -10.11 10.11
N LEU A 112 1.83 -10.74 9.23
CA LEU A 112 2.32 -10.10 8.00
C LEU A 112 1.18 -9.73 7.03
N GLY A 113 0.15 -10.58 6.96
CA GLY A 113 -1.06 -10.30 6.19
C GLY A 113 -1.83 -9.11 6.76
N PHE A 114 -1.99 -9.08 8.09
CA PHE A 114 -2.64 -7.97 8.78
C PHE A 114 -1.86 -6.66 8.62
N GLU A 115 -0.54 -6.71 8.77
CA GLU A 115 0.37 -5.58 8.52
C GLU A 115 0.15 -4.99 7.11
N SER A 116 0.04 -5.85 6.10
CA SER A 116 -0.15 -5.41 4.72
C SER A 116 -1.47 -4.66 4.55
N ILE A 117 -2.56 -5.17 5.12
CA ILE A 117 -3.87 -4.51 5.12
C ILE A 117 -3.82 -3.16 5.85
N VAL A 118 -3.14 -3.10 7.00
CA VAL A 118 -2.98 -1.86 7.78
C VAL A 118 -2.18 -0.82 6.99
N CYS A 119 -1.10 -1.21 6.33
CA CYS A 119 -0.29 -0.29 5.50
C CYS A 119 -1.11 0.30 4.35
N PHE A 120 -1.88 -0.51 3.62
CA PHE A 120 -2.75 0.00 2.55
C PHE A 120 -3.92 0.82 3.09
N SER A 121 -4.44 0.50 4.28
CA SER A 121 -5.49 1.28 4.93
C SER A 121 -5.00 2.69 5.29
N ILE A 122 -3.80 2.81 5.85
CA ILE A 122 -3.20 4.11 6.18
C ILE A 122 -2.85 4.91 4.93
N ALA A 123 -2.34 4.24 3.89
CA ALA A 123 -2.10 4.88 2.59
C ALA A 123 -3.41 5.43 2.00
N ARG A 124 -4.49 4.65 2.04
CA ARG A 124 -5.82 5.11 1.67
C ARG A 124 -6.27 6.30 2.50
N PHE A 125 -6.15 6.24 3.82
CA PHE A 125 -6.60 7.32 4.69
C PHE A 125 -5.87 8.64 4.36
N SER A 126 -4.56 8.57 4.11
CA SER A 126 -3.77 9.71 3.64
C SER A 126 -4.26 10.26 2.30
N LEU A 127 -4.62 9.39 1.35
CA LEU A 127 -5.17 9.80 0.05
C LEU A 127 -6.56 10.41 0.18
N ASP A 128 -7.46 9.78 0.94
CA ASP A 128 -8.80 10.31 1.23
C ASP A 128 -8.70 11.70 1.88
N TRP A 129 -7.75 11.92 2.79
CA TRP A 129 -7.48 13.22 3.38
C TRP A 129 -6.97 14.25 2.35
N ALA A 130 -6.06 13.82 1.46
CA ALA A 130 -5.56 14.67 0.37
C ALA A 130 -6.66 15.05 -0.63
N PHE A 131 -7.58 14.13 -0.93
CA PHE A 131 -8.76 14.40 -1.76
C PHE A 131 -9.71 15.38 -1.07
N HIS A 132 -9.99 15.21 0.23
CA HIS A 132 -10.85 16.14 0.99
C HIS A 132 -10.27 17.56 1.06
N ARG A 133 -8.95 17.69 1.17
CA ARG A 133 -8.28 19.01 1.13
C ARG A 133 -8.14 19.60 -0.29
N LEU A 134 -8.70 18.94 -1.32
CA LEU A 134 -8.55 19.33 -2.74
C LEU A 134 -7.09 19.42 -3.19
N TRP A 135 -6.17 18.74 -2.49
CA TRP A 135 -4.76 18.70 -2.88
C TRP A 135 -4.55 17.86 -4.13
N ILE A 136 -5.43 16.90 -4.39
CA ILE A 136 -5.43 16.07 -5.59
C ILE A 136 -6.86 16.07 -6.11
N LYS A 137 -7.04 16.32 -7.41
CA LYS A 137 -8.38 16.24 -8.00
C LYS A 137 -8.72 14.78 -8.35
N PRO A 138 -9.95 14.31 -8.03
CA PRO A 138 -10.44 13.05 -8.56
C PRO A 138 -10.43 13.11 -10.09
N PHE A 139 -10.11 12.00 -10.75
CA PHE A 139 -9.88 11.98 -12.19
C PHE A 139 -11.17 12.40 -12.93
N SER A 140 -11.09 13.43 -13.78
CA SER A 140 -12.25 14.00 -14.47
C SER A 140 -12.63 13.32 -15.78
#